data_AF-A0A2N9M4C2-F1
#
_entry.id   AF-A0A2N9M4C2-F1
#
_cell.length_a   1.000
_cell.length_b   1.000
_cell.length_c   1.000
_cell.angle_alpha   90.00
_cell.angle_beta   90.00
_cell.angle_gamma   90.00
#
_symmetry.space_group_name_H-M   'P 1'
#
loop_
_entity.id
_entity.type
_entity.pdbx_description
1 polymer ?
#
loop_
_entity_poly.entity_id
_entity_poly.type
_entity_poly.pdbx_seq_one_letter_code
_entity_poly.pdbx_strand_id
1 'polypeptide(L)'
;MAKRSSASSRRGKLISVSAESIFSRPLNKRQTAVLARIAKRQAAGEDSDIDYSDIPPLTDEQLAKFRRAPKVLIAARLDRDIYDWLRRYGTGYSTRINNILRAVMSRAR
;
A
#
# COMPACT_ATOMS: atom_id res chain seq x y z
N MET A 1 -49.42 -23.71 -3.91
CA MET A 1 -48.21 -23.55 -4.75
C MET A 1 -47.00 -23.43 -3.84
N ALA A 2 -46.12 -24.44 -3.82
CA ALA A 2 -45.02 -24.52 -2.87
C ALA A 2 -43.84 -23.62 -3.28
N LYS A 3 -43.43 -22.70 -2.40
CA LYS A 3 -42.27 -21.82 -2.55
C LYS A 3 -40.99 -22.67 -2.53
N ARG A 4 -40.15 -22.57 -3.56
CA ARG A 4 -38.81 -23.19 -3.56
C ARG A 4 -37.95 -22.44 -2.55
N SER A 5 -37.63 -23.11 -1.44
CA SER A 5 -36.72 -22.64 -0.41
C SER A 5 -35.34 -22.35 -1.01
N SER A 6 -34.78 -21.20 -0.63
CA SER A 6 -33.44 -20.72 -0.93
C SER A 6 -32.41 -21.85 -0.88
N ALA A 7 -31.87 -22.25 -2.03
CA ALA A 7 -30.79 -23.20 -2.10
C ALA A 7 -29.52 -22.52 -1.55
N SER A 8 -29.21 -22.77 -0.28
CA SER A 8 -27.88 -22.55 0.29
C SER A 8 -26.86 -23.19 -0.66
N SER A 9 -26.04 -22.39 -1.33
CA SER A 9 -24.95 -22.91 -2.14
C SER A 9 -24.05 -23.76 -1.24
N ARG A 10 -23.70 -24.97 -1.69
CA ARG A 10 -22.73 -25.79 -0.95
C ARG A 10 -21.42 -24.99 -0.89
N ARG A 11 -20.87 -24.78 0.31
CA ARG A 11 -19.55 -24.15 0.45
C ARG A 11 -18.56 -24.93 -0.42
N GLY A 12 -17.93 -24.23 -1.37
CA GLY A 12 -16.89 -24.81 -2.20
C GLY A 12 -15.77 -25.38 -1.35
N LYS A 13 -15.14 -26.47 -1.80
CA LYS A 13 -13.98 -27.04 -1.13
C LYS A 13 -12.84 -26.02 -1.12
N LEU A 14 -12.21 -25.80 0.03
CA LEU A 14 -11.01 -24.96 0.12
C LEU A 14 -9.91 -25.55 -0.77
N ILE A 15 -9.37 -24.73 -1.66
CA ILE A 15 -8.24 -25.10 -2.52
C ILE A 15 -7.00 -24.46 -1.90
N SER A 16 -6.09 -25.28 -1.37
CA SER A 16 -4.77 -24.82 -0.95
C SER A 16 -3.85 -24.74 -2.17
N VAL A 17 -3.36 -23.54 -2.49
CA VAL A 17 -2.40 -23.28 -3.56
C VAL A 17 -1.24 -22.48 -2.99
N SER A 18 -0.01 -22.79 -3.42
CA SER A 18 1.18 -22.01 -3.05
C SER A 18 1.21 -20.69 -3.83
N ALA A 19 1.79 -19.63 -3.25
CA ALA A 19 1.97 -18.35 -3.94
C ALA A 19 2.73 -18.52 -5.27
N GLU A 20 3.80 -19.32 -5.25
CA GLU A 20 4.61 -19.65 -6.43
C GLU A 20 3.75 -20.23 -7.57
N SER A 21 2.80 -21.12 -7.23
CA SER A 21 1.90 -21.74 -8.20
C SER A 21 0.86 -20.78 -8.76
N ILE A 22 0.50 -19.72 -8.03
CA ILE A 22 -0.41 -18.68 -8.51
C ILE A 22 0.30 -17.81 -9.55
N PHE A 23 1.54 -17.41 -9.25
CA PHE A 23 2.31 -16.51 -10.11
C PHE A 23 2.83 -17.18 -11.39
N SER A 24 3.20 -18.45 -11.33
CA SER A 24 3.73 -19.20 -12.49
C SER A 24 2.66 -19.81 -13.40
N ARG A 25 1.37 -19.70 -13.05
CA ARG A 25 0.30 -20.36 -13.80
C ARG A 25 0.00 -19.64 -15.12
N PRO A 26 0.10 -20.33 -16.28
CA PRO A 26 -0.22 -19.71 -17.56
C PRO A 26 -1.72 -19.40 -17.69
N LEU A 27 -2.03 -18.29 -18.33
CA LEU A 27 -3.40 -17.85 -18.59
C LEU A 27 -4.08 -18.72 -19.64
N ASN A 28 -5.34 -19.08 -19.41
CA ASN A 28 -6.17 -19.73 -20.43
C ASN A 28 -6.70 -18.69 -21.44
N LYS A 29 -7.05 -19.11 -22.66
CA LYS A 29 -7.57 -18.27 -23.76
C LYS A 29 -8.65 -17.29 -23.32
N ARG A 30 -9.58 -17.72 -22.46
CA ARG A 30 -10.65 -16.85 -21.91
C ARG A 30 -10.09 -15.72 -21.05
N GLN A 31 -9.12 -16.02 -20.19
CA GLN A 31 -8.51 -15.02 -19.31
C GLN A 31 -7.68 -14.03 -20.12
N THR A 32 -6.92 -14.51 -21.11
CA THR A 32 -6.16 -13.66 -22.03
C THR A 32 -7.08 -12.70 -22.78
N ALA A 33 -8.22 -13.17 -23.29
CA ALA A 33 -9.19 -12.32 -23.97
C ALA A 33 -9.79 -11.25 -23.05
N VAL A 34 -10.09 -11.58 -21.79
CA VAL A 34 -10.58 -10.61 -20.79
C VAL A 34 -9.52 -9.56 -20.49
N LEU A 35 -8.28 -9.96 -20.23
CA LEU A 35 -7.17 -9.03 -19.98
C LEU A 35 -6.91 -8.13 -21.19
N ALA A 36 -6.95 -8.67 -22.41
CA ALA A 36 -6.80 -7.88 -23.63
C ALA A 36 -7.90 -6.83 -23.78
N ARG A 37 -9.15 -7.15 -23.43
CA ARG A 37 -10.25 -6.18 -23.42
C ARG A 37 -10.04 -5.08 -22.38
N ILE A 38 -9.64 -5.44 -21.17
CA ILE A 38 -9.34 -4.48 -20.09
C ILE A 38 -8.18 -3.56 -20.49
N ALA A 39 -7.09 -4.13 -21.00
CA ALA A 39 -5.93 -3.37 -21.46
C ALA A 39 -6.29 -2.39 -22.59
N LYS A 40 -7.14 -2.82 -23.55
CA LYS A 40 -7.63 -1.94 -24.62
C LYS A 40 -8.46 -0.76 -24.08
N ARG A 41 -9.32 -1.01 -23.09
CA ARG A 41 -10.12 0.00 -22.41
C ARG A 41 -9.25 1.01 -21.65
N GLN A 42 -8.27 0.53 -20.88
CA GLN A 42 -7.31 1.38 -20.17
C GLN A 42 -6.43 2.21 -21.12
N ALA A 43 -5.95 1.62 -22.21
CA ALA A 43 -5.14 2.33 -23.20
C ALA A 43 -5.93 3.43 -23.94
N ALA A 44 -7.26 3.29 -24.03
CA ALA A 44 -8.14 4.31 -24.57
C ALA A 44 -8.48 5.43 -23.56
N GLY A 45 -8.02 5.32 -22.30
CA GLY A 45 -8.33 6.29 -21.25
C GLY A 45 -9.80 6.32 -20.84
N GLU A 46 -10.53 5.21 -21.06
CA GLU A 46 -11.95 5.09 -20.71
C GLU A 46 -12.10 4.81 -19.20
N ASP A 47 -11.76 5.82 -18.40
CA ASP A 47 -11.86 5.83 -16.93
C ASP A 47 -13.18 6.48 -16.45
N SER A 48 -14.11 6.79 -17.36
CA SER A 48 -15.39 7.45 -17.06
C SER A 48 -16.31 6.65 -16.13
N ASP A 49 -16.12 5.33 -16.06
CA ASP A 49 -16.89 4.44 -15.18
C ASP A 49 -16.33 4.41 -13.74
N ILE A 50 -15.19 5.06 -13.47
CA ILE A 50 -14.59 5.10 -12.13
C ILE A 50 -15.28 6.18 -11.30
N ASP A 51 -15.99 5.74 -10.26
CA ASP A 51 -16.59 6.62 -9.26
C ASP A 51 -15.52 7.07 -8.25
N TYR A 52 -15.31 8.38 -8.16
CA TYR A 52 -14.41 9.03 -7.18
C TYR A 52 -15.18 9.80 -6.10
N SER A 53 -16.50 9.58 -5.97
CA SER A 53 -17.35 10.34 -5.03
C SER A 53 -16.94 10.17 -3.57
N ASP A 54 -16.34 9.04 -3.21
CA ASP A 54 -15.83 8.72 -1.87
C ASP A 54 -14.38 9.21 -1.64
N ILE A 55 -13.63 9.45 -2.71
CA ILE A 55 -12.21 9.85 -2.67
C ILE A 55 -12.04 11.09 -3.55
N PRO A 56 -12.45 12.28 -3.08
CA PRO A 56 -12.28 13.50 -3.84
C PRO A 56 -10.80 13.77 -4.10
N PRO A 57 -10.45 14.34 -5.27
CA PRO A 57 -9.07 14.69 -5.58
C PRO A 57 -8.55 15.73 -4.59
N LEU A 58 -7.30 15.55 -4.15
CA LEU A 58 -6.64 16.52 -3.28
C LEU A 58 -6.31 17.79 -4.08
N THR A 59 -6.49 18.94 -3.45
CA THR A 59 -6.00 20.22 -4.02
C THR A 59 -4.47 20.26 -4.00
N ASP A 60 -3.86 21.07 -4.87
CA ASP A 60 -2.41 21.26 -4.88
C ASP A 60 -1.86 21.71 -3.52
N GLU A 61 -2.61 22.53 -2.78
CA GLU A 61 -2.27 22.96 -1.43
C GLU A 61 -2.31 21.81 -0.42
N GLN A 62 -3.31 20.93 -0.51
CA GLN A 62 -3.39 19.74 0.32
C GLN A 62 -2.23 18.80 -0.01
N LEU A 63 -1.93 18.59 -1.29
CA LEU A 63 -0.83 17.76 -1.75
C LEU A 63 0.53 18.31 -1.29
N ALA A 64 0.72 19.62 -1.32
CA ALA A 64 1.93 20.28 -0.86
C ALA A 64 2.23 20.03 0.62
N LYS A 65 1.20 19.86 1.47
CA LYS A 65 1.36 19.52 2.90
C LYS A 65 1.94 18.11 3.11
N PHE A 66 1.82 17.21 2.14
CA PHE A 66 2.37 15.86 2.22
C PHE A 66 3.84 15.76 1.76
N ARG A 67 4.49 16.88 1.44
CA ARG A 67 5.92 16.87 1.11
C ARG A 67 6.76 16.54 2.33
N ARG A 68 7.58 15.49 2.22
CA ARG A 68 8.59 15.18 3.22
C ARG A 68 9.58 16.34 3.28
N ALA A 69 9.85 16.84 4.48
CA ALA A 69 10.91 17.82 4.68
C ALA A 69 12.24 17.24 4.16
N PRO A 70 13.03 18.02 3.39
CA PRO A 70 14.30 17.55 2.87
C PRO A 70 15.23 17.17 4.03
N LYS A 71 15.90 16.02 3.91
CA LYS A 71 16.89 15.57 4.90
C LYS A 71 18.24 16.14 4.52
N VAL A 72 18.91 16.77 5.47
CA VAL A 72 20.30 17.20 5.33
C VAL A 72 21.20 16.11 5.90
N LEU A 73 22.18 15.67 5.13
CA LEU A 73 23.19 14.73 5.60
C LEU A 73 24.18 15.48 6.48
N ILE A 74 24.15 15.20 7.78
CA ILE A 74 25.11 15.74 8.75
C ILE A 74 25.92 14.59 9.36
N ALA A 75 27.22 14.81 9.54
CA ALA A 75 28.07 13.91 10.31
C ALA A 75 28.03 14.35 11.78
N ALA A 76 27.20 13.70 12.59
CA ALA A 76 27.13 13.94 14.03
C ALA A 76 27.71 12.75 14.80
N ARG A 77 28.43 13.03 15.89
CA ARG A 77 28.91 12.00 16.81
C ARG A 77 27.81 11.68 17.81
N LEU A 78 27.60 10.40 18.07
CA LEU A 78 26.67 9.88 19.08
C LEU A 78 27.45 9.02 20.06
N ASP A 79 27.05 9.04 21.33
CA ASP A 79 27.61 8.14 22.32
C ASP A 79 27.27 6.69 21.99
N ARG A 80 28.17 5.78 22.38
CA ARG A 80 28.07 4.36 22.01
C ARG A 80 26.82 3.69 22.57
N ASP A 81 26.49 3.98 23.82
CA ASP A 81 25.30 3.46 24.50
C ASP A 81 23.99 3.92 23.83
N ILE A 82 23.91 5.19 23.43
CA ILE A 82 22.78 5.74 22.67
C ILE A 82 22.66 5.04 21.32
N TYR A 83 23.78 4.89 20.60
CA TYR A 83 23.81 4.20 19.31
C TYR A 83 23.33 2.75 19.45
N ASP A 84 23.87 2.01 20.42
CA ASP A 84 23.52 0.62 20.67
C ASP A 84 22.05 0.47 21.08
N TRP A 85 21.55 1.37 21.93
CA TRP A 85 20.13 1.39 22.31
C TRP A 85 19.22 1.59 21.10
N LEU A 86 19.50 2.56 20.23
CA LEU A 86 18.70 2.82 19.03
C LEU A 86 18.71 1.64 18.05
N ARG A 87 19.84 0.93 17.96
CA ARG A 87 20.04 -0.21 17.04
C ARG A 87 19.27 -1.46 17.47
N ARG A 88 18.95 -1.62 18.75
CA ARG A 88 18.11 -2.74 19.26
C ARG A 88 16.72 -2.78 18.62
N TYR A 89 16.24 -1.64 18.11
CA TYR A 89 14.93 -1.51 17.46
C TYR A 89 14.98 -1.62 15.92
N GLY A 90 16.05 -2.21 15.37
CA GLY A 90 16.21 -2.52 13.95
C GLY A 90 17.03 -1.49 13.14
N THR A 91 17.11 -1.72 11.82
CA THR A 91 17.97 -0.97 10.87
C THR A 91 17.59 0.51 10.70
N GLY A 92 16.40 0.92 11.14
CA GLY A 92 15.86 2.27 10.99
C GLY A 92 16.37 3.31 12.00
N TYR A 93 17.49 3.08 12.68
CA TYR A 93 17.97 3.95 13.77
C TYR A 93 18.18 5.42 13.35
N SER A 94 18.69 5.68 12.14
CA SER A 94 18.87 7.05 11.62
C SER A 94 17.55 7.82 11.47
N THR A 95 16.46 7.14 11.11
CA THR A 95 15.13 7.75 11.05
C THR A 95 14.59 7.98 12.47
N ARG A 96 14.87 7.06 13.40
CA ARG A 96 14.45 7.16 14.79
C ARG A 96 15.09 8.35 15.51
N ILE A 97 16.36 8.65 15.23
CA ILE A 97 17.04 9.87 15.72
C ILE A 97 16.25 11.12 15.34
N ASN A 98 15.89 11.28 14.07
CA ASN A 98 15.13 12.44 13.60
C ASN A 98 13.76 12.55 14.28
N ASN A 99 13.08 11.43 14.54
CA ASN A 99 11.79 11.43 15.22
C ASN A 99 11.92 11.88 16.69
N ILE A 100 12.96 11.41 17.39
CA ILE A 100 13.25 11.81 18.76
C ILE A 100 13.52 13.32 18.81
N LEU A 101 14.39 13.83 17.94
CA LEU A 101 14.70 15.26 17.88
C LEU A 101 13.46 16.11 17.62
N ARG A 102 12.57 15.69 16.69
CA ARG A 102 11.31 16.39 16.43
C ARG A 102 10.39 16.40 17.66
N ALA A 103 10.28 15.29 18.37
CA ALA A 103 9.45 15.21 19.57
C ALA A 103 9.98 16.12 20.70
N VAL A 104 11.30 16.26 20.82
CA VAL A 104 11.92 17.21 21.75
C VAL A 104 11.64 18.64 21.32
N MET A 105 11.85 18.98 20.04
CA MET A 105 11.55 20.32 19.50
C MET A 105 10.09 20.72 19.68
N SER A 106 9.14 19.80 19.53
CA SER A 106 7.71 20.11 19.71
C SER A 106 7.31 20.35 21.17
N ARG A 107 8.04 19.78 22.13
CA ARG A 107 7.79 19.98 23.56
C ARG A 107 8.44 21.26 24.10
N ALA A 108 9.52 21.71 23.46
CA ALA A 108 10.21 22.94 23.81
C ALA A 108 9.54 24.19 23.23
N ARG A 109 8.41 24.03 22.52
CA ARG A 109 7.68 25.07 21.82
C ARG A 109 6.40 25.40 22.58
#